data_AF-A0AAW2MZM5-F1
#
_entry.id   AF-A0AAW2MZM5-F1
#
_cell.length_a   1.000
_cell.length_b   1.000
_cell.length_c   1.000
_cell.angle_alpha   90.00
_cell.angle_beta   90.00
_cell.angle_gamma   90.00
#
_symmetry.space_group_name_H-M   'P 1'
#
loop_
_entity.id
_entity.type
_entity.pdbx_description
1 polymer ?
#
loop_
_entity_poly.entity_id
_entity_poly.type
_entity_poly.pdbx_seq_one_letter_code
_entity_poly.pdbx_strand_id
1 'polypeptide(L)'
;MHVIGSKLHGRDLLIGFNLYHKAQKFQVLPMGLKYKRYFQPFPIIPSIFATADAQAPYAYIANQLKQCCADSHADFKHPYPLWKNSEFFIQLPFKLNEDTNPIKVSHSGMTPNNLALAREECRQFLALELIKRMKSNWACPTFYVNKRTEQL
;
A
#
# COMPACT_ATOMS: atom_id res chain seq x y z
N MET A 1 -8.41 -19.15 5.49
CA MET A 1 -9.36 -20.27 5.31
C MET A 1 -8.78 -21.17 4.23
N HIS A 2 -8.43 -22.43 4.53
CA HIS A 2 -7.99 -23.40 3.52
C HIS A 2 -9.18 -24.30 3.20
N VAL A 3 -9.70 -24.20 1.98
CA VAL A 3 -10.77 -25.07 1.51
C VAL A 3 -10.12 -26.28 0.84
N ILE A 4 -10.32 -27.47 1.42
CA ILE A 4 -9.76 -28.72 0.91
C ILE A 4 -10.26 -28.92 -0.54
N GLY A 5 -9.33 -29.04 -1.48
CA GLY A 5 -9.61 -29.17 -2.92
C GLY A 5 -9.65 -27.84 -3.71
N SER A 6 -9.45 -26.70 -3.07
CA SER A 6 -9.37 -25.39 -3.74
C SER A 6 -7.93 -24.88 -3.81
N LYS A 7 -7.53 -24.36 -4.98
CA LYS A 7 -6.21 -23.73 -5.19
C LYS A 7 -6.12 -22.28 -4.66
N LEU A 8 -7.17 -21.78 -3.98
CA LEU A 8 -7.26 -20.39 -3.54
C LEU A 8 -6.62 -20.20 -2.15
N HIS A 9 -5.36 -19.77 -2.13
CA HIS A 9 -4.71 -19.28 -0.92
C HIS A 9 -4.83 -17.74 -0.81
N GLY A 10 -5.20 -17.24 0.37
CA GLY A 10 -4.94 -15.85 0.76
C GLY A 10 -5.85 -14.74 0.20
N ARG A 11 -7.15 -14.98 -0.07
CA ARG A 11 -8.10 -13.89 -0.36
C ARG A 11 -9.18 -13.76 0.72
N ASP A 12 -9.63 -12.53 0.92
CA ASP A 12 -10.77 -12.21 1.80
C ASP A 12 -12.03 -12.92 1.32
N LEU A 13 -12.72 -13.60 2.23
CA LEU A 13 -13.99 -14.25 1.96
C LEU A 13 -15.11 -13.24 2.17
N LEU A 14 -15.67 -12.73 1.07
CA LEU A 14 -16.87 -11.89 1.14
C LEU A 14 -18.11 -12.78 1.28
N ILE A 15 -18.75 -12.76 2.45
CA ILE A 15 -20.02 -13.44 2.69
C ILE A 15 -21.12 -12.37 2.72
N GLY A 16 -22.10 -12.47 1.83
CA GLY A 16 -23.30 -11.65 1.91
C GLY A 16 -24.12 -11.95 3.17
N PHE A 17 -24.65 -10.92 3.83
CA PHE A 17 -25.48 -11.07 5.04
C PHE A 17 -26.69 -11.98 4.82
N ASN A 18 -27.25 -12.00 3.61
CA ASN A 18 -28.32 -12.93 3.22
C ASN A 18 -27.91 -14.41 3.33
N LEU A 19 -26.66 -14.74 3.02
CA LEU A 19 -26.09 -16.08 3.13
C LEU A 19 -25.72 -16.40 4.58
N TYR A 20 -25.22 -15.41 5.32
CA TYR A 20 -24.92 -15.54 6.75
C TYR A 20 -26.17 -15.98 7.54
N HIS A 21 -27.30 -15.31 7.34
CA HIS A 21 -28.55 -15.64 8.03
C HIS A 21 -29.18 -16.98 7.58
N LYS A 22 -28.98 -17.38 6.32
CA LYS A 22 -29.42 -18.70 5.83
C LYS A 22 -28.56 -19.84 6.36
N ALA A 23 -27.28 -19.58 6.65
CA ALA A 23 -26.33 -20.57 7.14
C ALA A 23 -26.44 -20.78 8.66
N GLN A 24 -27.51 -21.45 9.12
CA GLN A 24 -27.84 -21.68 10.54
C GLN A 24 -26.72 -22.29 11.43
N LYS A 25 -25.64 -22.83 10.84
CA LYS A 25 -24.53 -23.48 11.55
C LYS A 25 -23.18 -22.79 11.33
N PHE A 26 -23.20 -21.57 10.80
CA PHE A 26 -22.02 -20.74 10.58
C PHE A 26 -21.79 -19.83 11.79
N GLN A 27 -20.57 -19.82 12.32
CA GLN A 27 -20.16 -19.05 13.48
C GLN A 27 -18.89 -18.28 13.16
N VAL A 28 -18.86 -16.99 13.50
CA VAL A 28 -17.65 -16.16 13.47
C VAL A 28 -17.08 -16.13 14.89
N LEU A 29 -15.92 -16.73 15.09
CA LEU A 29 -15.20 -16.76 16.37
C LEU A 29 -13.96 -15.85 16.30
N PRO A 30 -13.41 -15.42 17.45
CA PRO A 30 -12.17 -14.65 17.49
C PRO A 30 -11.00 -15.35 16.80
N MET A 31 -11.00 -16.69 16.79
CA MET A 31 -10.01 -17.54 16.13
C MET A 31 -10.47 -18.05 14.76
N GLY A 32 -11.43 -17.38 14.11
CA GLY A 32 -11.82 -17.68 12.73
C GLY A 32 -13.27 -18.13 12.54
N LEU A 33 -13.55 -18.62 11.32
CA LEU A 33 -14.89 -19.03 10.89
C LEU A 33 -15.09 -20.53 11.13
N LYS A 34 -16.25 -20.91 11.69
CA LYS A 34 -16.63 -22.30 11.94
C LYS A 34 -17.95 -22.61 11.26
N TYR A 35 -18.01 -23.70 10.49
CA TYR A 35 -19.24 -24.21 9.90
C TYR A 35 -19.32 -25.74 10.07
N LYS A 36 -20.34 -26.22 10.79
CA LYS A 36 -20.46 -27.65 11.20
C LYS A 36 -19.21 -28.17 11.96
N ARG A 37 -19.06 -29.50 12.10
CA ARG A 37 -17.92 -30.17 12.76
C ARG A 37 -16.63 -30.23 11.91
N TYR A 38 -16.66 -29.74 10.67
CA TYR A 38 -15.62 -29.99 9.66
C TYR A 38 -14.74 -28.79 9.31
N PHE A 39 -14.89 -27.65 10.00
CA PHE A 39 -13.99 -26.50 9.83
C PHE A 39 -13.18 -26.29 11.11
N GLN A 40 -11.85 -26.39 10.98
CA GLN A 40 -10.94 -25.97 12.04
C GLN A 40 -10.96 -24.45 12.16
N PRO A 41 -10.79 -23.89 13.38
CA PRO A 41 -10.58 -22.45 13.58
C PRO A 41 -9.42 -21.98 12.70
N PHE A 42 -9.51 -20.76 12.17
CA PHE A 42 -8.45 -20.12 11.42
C PHE A 42 -7.24 -19.90 12.34
N PRO A 43 -6.13 -20.65 12.19
CA PRO A 43 -4.91 -20.24 12.83
C PRO A 43 -4.42 -18.98 12.13
N ILE A 44 -4.03 -17.97 12.91
CA ILE A 44 -3.18 -16.90 12.40
C ILE A 44 -1.92 -17.61 11.89
N ILE A 45 -1.72 -17.67 10.58
CA ILE A 45 -0.46 -18.12 10.00
C ILE A 45 0.46 -16.90 10.10
N PRO A 46 1.41 -16.84 11.06
CA PRO A 46 2.37 -15.75 11.08
C PRO A 46 3.18 -15.82 9.80
N SER A 47 3.04 -14.79 8.95
CA SER A 47 3.82 -14.59 7.72
C SER A 47 3.91 -15.81 6.78
N ILE A 48 3.03 -15.85 5.78
CA ILE A 48 3.09 -16.82 4.67
C ILE A 48 4.38 -16.73 3.82
N PHE A 49 5.27 -15.77 4.12
CA PHE A 49 6.53 -15.56 3.45
C PHE A 49 7.66 -15.31 4.45
N ALA A 50 7.90 -16.27 5.34
CA ALA A 50 9.15 -16.30 6.09
C ALA A 50 10.27 -16.78 5.16
N THR A 51 11.05 -15.86 4.60
CA THR A 51 12.31 -16.19 3.91
C THR A 51 13.38 -16.79 4.83
N ALA A 52 13.09 -16.91 6.14
CA ALA A 52 13.94 -17.57 7.11
C ALA A 52 14.07 -19.09 6.83
N ASP A 53 13.02 -19.71 6.28
CA ASP A 53 12.95 -21.17 6.02
C ASP A 53 12.96 -21.49 4.51
N ALA A 54 13.56 -20.63 3.69
CA ALA A 54 13.68 -20.90 2.26
C ALA A 54 14.50 -22.18 2.04
N GLN A 55 13.88 -23.24 1.51
CA GLN A 55 14.61 -24.48 1.17
C GLN A 55 15.73 -24.17 0.17
N ALA A 56 16.77 -25.01 0.14
CA ALA A 56 17.95 -24.88 -0.71
C ALA A 56 17.72 -24.34 -2.16
N PRO A 57 16.70 -24.78 -2.93
CA PRO A 57 16.46 -24.25 -4.28
C PRO A 57 16.07 -22.76 -4.32
N TYR A 58 15.55 -22.20 -3.24
CA TYR A 58 15.08 -20.81 -3.14
C TYR A 58 16.00 -19.91 -2.30
N ALA A 59 17.05 -20.47 -1.69
CA ALA A 59 17.98 -19.71 -0.85
C ALA A 59 18.65 -18.54 -1.61
N TYR A 60 18.97 -18.75 -2.89
CA TYR A 60 19.52 -17.70 -3.75
C TYR A 60 18.54 -16.53 -3.94
N ILE A 61 17.26 -16.83 -4.22
CA ILE A 61 16.21 -15.82 -4.38
C ILE A 61 15.97 -15.07 -3.07
N ALA A 62 15.92 -15.80 -1.95
CA ALA A 62 15.77 -15.19 -0.63
C ALA A 62 16.90 -14.22 -0.30
N ASN A 63 18.15 -14.55 -0.65
CA ASN A 63 19.29 -13.66 -0.47
C ASN A 63 19.22 -12.43 -1.38
N GLN A 64 18.82 -12.59 -2.64
CA GLN A 64 18.61 -11.44 -3.55
C GLN A 64 17.53 -10.50 -3.01
N LEU A 65 16.39 -11.03 -2.53
CA LEU A 65 15.32 -10.21 -1.96
C LEU A 65 15.78 -9.49 -0.69
N LYS A 66 16.50 -10.16 0.21
CA LYS A 66 17.05 -9.53 1.43
C LYS A 66 18.00 -8.37 1.11
N GLN A 67 18.80 -8.48 0.05
CA GLN A 67 19.70 -7.41 -0.39
C GLN A 67 18.93 -6.18 -0.91
N CYS A 68 17.73 -6.38 -1.42
CA CYS A 68 16.86 -5.31 -1.91
C CYS A 68 15.88 -4.77 -0.85
N CYS A 69 15.78 -5.41 0.32
CA CYS A 69 14.97 -4.91 1.43
C CYS A 69 15.65 -3.70 2.06
N ALA A 70 14.91 -2.62 2.23
CA ALA A 70 15.36 -1.42 2.90
C ALA A 70 14.26 -0.87 3.82
N ASP A 71 14.64 -0.40 4.99
CA ASP A 71 13.72 0.19 5.97
C ASP A 71 13.30 1.62 5.61
N SER A 72 14.02 2.25 4.66
CA SER A 72 13.71 3.58 4.16
C SER A 72 13.96 3.68 2.65
N HIS A 73 13.35 4.68 2.02
CA HIS A 73 13.58 4.96 0.60
C HIS A 73 15.02 5.42 0.31
N ALA A 74 15.68 6.06 1.29
CA ALA A 74 17.06 6.50 1.16
C ALA A 74 18.04 5.31 1.16
N ASP A 75 17.71 4.25 1.89
CA ASP A 75 18.53 3.04 1.98
C ASP A 75 18.25 2.05 0.84
N PHE A 76 17.15 2.25 0.09
CA PHE A 76 16.79 1.40 -1.03
C PHE A 76 17.74 1.59 -2.21
N LYS A 77 18.55 0.57 -2.50
CA LYS A 77 19.51 0.55 -3.60
C LYS A 77 19.12 -0.53 -4.60
N HIS A 78 18.49 -0.12 -5.70
CA HIS A 78 18.20 -1.00 -6.84
C HIS A 78 18.55 -0.27 -8.14
N PRO A 79 19.20 -0.94 -9.12
CA PRO A 79 19.58 -0.30 -10.39
C PRO A 79 18.35 0.12 -11.22
N TYR A 80 17.23 -0.59 -11.06
CA TYR A 80 16.00 -0.37 -11.81
C TYR A 80 14.80 -0.27 -10.86
N PRO A 81 14.67 0.81 -10.07
CA PRO A 81 13.53 0.95 -9.18
C PRO A 81 12.24 1.13 -9.98
N LEU A 82 11.15 0.53 -9.51
CA LEU A 82 9.87 0.49 -10.24
C LEU A 82 9.36 1.88 -10.65
N TRP A 83 9.51 2.88 -9.76
CA TRP A 83 9.06 4.26 -10.02
C TRP A 83 9.87 5.01 -11.09
N LYS A 84 11.01 4.47 -11.54
CA LYS A 84 11.77 5.02 -12.68
C LYS A 84 11.46 4.32 -14.00
N ASN A 85 10.80 3.15 -13.98
CA ASN A 85 10.51 2.41 -15.20
C ASN A 85 9.20 2.89 -15.83
N SER A 86 9.32 3.56 -16.99
CA SER A 86 8.19 4.09 -17.76
C SER A 86 7.23 3.03 -18.29
N GLU A 87 7.66 1.78 -18.43
CA GLU A 87 6.78 0.67 -18.86
C GLU A 87 5.66 0.39 -17.86
N PHE A 88 5.89 0.72 -16.58
CA PHE A 88 4.90 0.56 -15.51
C PHE A 88 4.08 1.82 -15.26
N PHE A 89 4.28 2.89 -16.04
CA PHE A 89 3.50 4.12 -15.87
C PHE A 89 2.09 3.91 -16.40
N ILE A 90 1.11 4.18 -15.55
CA ILE A 90 -0.30 4.18 -15.94
C ILE A 90 -0.69 5.56 -16.44
N GLN A 91 -1.49 5.58 -17.51
CA GLN A 91 -2.22 6.78 -17.89
C GLN A 91 -3.48 6.85 -17.04
N LEU A 92 -3.68 7.95 -16.32
CA LEU A 92 -4.91 8.22 -15.60
C LEU A 92 -5.84 9.00 -16.53
N PRO A 93 -6.83 8.36 -17.20
CA PRO A 93 -7.75 9.08 -18.05
C PRO A 93 -8.65 9.98 -17.18
N PHE A 94 -8.97 11.16 -17.71
CA PHE A 94 -10.06 11.96 -17.14
C PHE A 94 -11.38 11.21 -17.30
N LYS A 95 -12.31 11.46 -16.38
CA LYS A 95 -13.67 10.91 -16.52
C LYS A 95 -14.30 11.44 -17.80
N LEU A 96 -14.97 10.55 -18.51
CA LEU A 96 -15.72 10.88 -19.71
C LEU A 96 -16.81 11.92 -19.36
N ASN A 97 -16.86 13.02 -20.11
CA ASN A 97 -17.81 14.13 -19.96
C ASN A 97 -17.60 15.06 -18.75
N GLU A 98 -16.49 14.98 -18.02
CA GLU A 98 -16.11 16.05 -17.08
C GLU A 98 -15.30 17.12 -17.81
N ASP A 99 -15.50 18.39 -17.41
CA ASP A 99 -14.67 19.49 -17.90
C ASP A 99 -13.23 19.26 -17.44
N THR A 100 -12.31 19.15 -18.41
CA THR A 100 -10.88 18.92 -18.19
C THR A 100 -10.09 20.23 -18.20
N ASN A 101 -10.77 21.37 -18.09
CA ASN A 101 -10.10 22.65 -17.95
C ASN A 101 -9.20 22.65 -16.70
N PRO A 102 -7.94 23.11 -16.83
CA PRO A 102 -7.00 23.12 -15.73
C PRO A 102 -7.51 23.97 -14.57
N ILE A 103 -7.77 23.33 -13.44
CA ILE A 103 -8.15 24.02 -12.22
C ILE A 103 -6.88 24.55 -11.57
N LYS A 104 -6.79 25.89 -11.46
CA LYS A 104 -5.76 26.57 -10.70
C LYS A 104 -6.40 27.17 -9.45
N VAL A 105 -6.40 26.40 -8.38
CA VAL A 105 -6.97 26.87 -7.11
C VAL A 105 -5.98 27.82 -6.42
N SER A 106 -6.46 28.99 -5.98
CA SER A 106 -5.66 29.90 -5.16
C SER A 106 -5.46 29.32 -3.76
N HIS A 107 -4.25 29.43 -3.22
CA HIS A 107 -3.91 28.93 -1.89
C HIS A 107 -4.02 30.05 -0.85
N SER A 108 -4.64 29.77 0.31
CA SER A 108 -4.82 30.74 1.41
C SER A 108 -3.53 31.06 2.19
N GLY A 109 -2.40 30.45 1.81
CA GLY A 109 -1.12 30.58 2.48
C GLY A 109 -0.95 29.57 3.62
N MET A 110 0.27 29.11 3.84
CA MET A 110 0.66 28.37 5.05
C MET A 110 1.26 29.34 6.07
N THR A 111 1.17 29.01 7.36
CA THR A 111 1.93 29.73 8.38
C THR A 111 3.44 29.61 8.11
N PRO A 112 4.27 30.59 8.53
CA PRO A 112 5.72 30.56 8.25
C PRO A 112 6.41 29.27 8.73
N ASN A 113 6.03 28.77 9.91
CA ASN A 113 6.58 27.52 10.46
C ASN A 113 6.21 26.31 9.58
N ASN A 114 4.93 26.17 9.23
CA ASN A 114 4.45 25.07 8.40
C ASN A 114 5.06 25.13 6.99
N LEU A 115 5.25 26.33 6.45
CA LEU A 115 5.91 26.53 5.17
C LEU A 115 7.38 26.08 5.20
N ALA A 116 8.10 26.37 6.30
CA ALA A 116 9.47 25.94 6.47
C ALA A 116 9.59 24.40 6.52
N LEU A 117 8.72 23.74 7.30
CA LEU A 117 8.66 22.28 7.38
C LEU A 117 8.31 21.64 6.04
N ALA A 118 7.27 22.13 5.36
CA ALA A 118 6.87 21.64 4.05
C ALA A 118 7.98 21.79 3.00
N ARG A 119 8.73 22.90 3.04
CA ARG A 119 9.87 23.11 2.14
C ARG A 119 11.00 22.11 2.38
N GLU A 120 11.30 21.80 3.63
CA GLU A 120 12.32 20.82 3.97
C GLU A 120 11.93 19.40 3.52
N GLU A 121 10.68 18.99 3.72
CA GLU A 121 10.19 17.70 3.22
C GLU A 121 10.22 17.63 1.69
N CYS A 122 9.78 18.69 1.01
CA CYS A 122 9.89 18.78 -0.45
C CYS A 122 11.35 18.68 -0.93
N ARG A 123 12.31 19.25 -0.19
CA ARG A 123 13.73 19.12 -0.50
C ARG A 123 14.21 17.68 -0.41
N GLN A 124 13.76 16.94 0.61
CA GLN A 124 14.06 15.51 0.76
C GLN A 124 13.44 14.69 -0.39
N PHE A 125 12.18 14.94 -0.75
CA PHE A 125 11.53 14.24 -1.88
C PHE A 125 12.19 14.55 -3.22
N LEU A 126 12.69 15.77 -3.43
CA LEU A 126 13.48 16.12 -4.61
C LEU A 126 14.81 15.36 -4.64
N ALA A 127 15.50 15.23 -3.51
CA ALA A 127 16.76 14.49 -3.42
C ALA A 127 16.57 12.99 -3.68
N LEU A 128 15.41 12.43 -3.29
CA LEU A 128 15.02 11.05 -3.57
C LEU A 128 14.40 10.85 -4.96
N GLU A 129 14.30 11.90 -5.77
CA GLU A 129 13.68 11.88 -7.11
C GLU A 129 12.21 11.41 -7.12
N LEU A 130 11.51 11.53 -5.99
CA LEU A 130 10.09 11.20 -5.85
C LEU A 130 9.19 12.27 -6.48
N ILE A 131 9.66 13.51 -6.50
CA ILE A 131 8.98 14.65 -7.12
C ILE A 131 9.94 15.39 -8.04
N LYS A 132 9.38 16.15 -8.98
CA LYS A 132 10.14 17.02 -9.89
C LYS A 132 9.51 18.40 -9.95
N ARG A 133 10.34 19.43 -10.16
CA ARG A 133 9.84 20.77 -10.47
C ARG A 133 9.24 20.76 -11.87
N MET A 134 8.04 21.30 -12.00
CA MET A 134 7.33 21.35 -13.28
C MET A 134 6.48 22.61 -13.38
N LYS A 135 6.28 23.08 -14.61
CA LYS A 135 5.32 24.14 -14.95
C LYS A 135 4.06 23.45 -15.44
N SER A 136 2.97 23.58 -14.68
CA SER A 136 1.67 23.01 -15.01
C SER A 136 0.60 24.09 -14.95
N ASN A 137 -0.41 23.98 -15.82
CA ASN A 137 -1.62 24.79 -15.73
C ASN A 137 -2.51 24.33 -14.56
N TRP A 138 -2.29 23.12 -14.05
CA TRP A 138 -2.97 22.54 -12.91
C TRP A 138 -2.24 22.87 -11.60
N ALA A 139 -3.00 23.31 -10.59
CA ALA A 139 -2.48 23.49 -9.24
C ALA A 139 -3.55 23.13 -8.21
N CYS A 140 -3.18 22.25 -7.27
CA CYS A 140 -3.98 21.96 -6.08
C CYS A 140 -3.43 22.74 -4.87
N PRO A 141 -4.31 23.15 -3.94
CA PRO A 141 -3.86 23.75 -2.70
C PRO A 141 -3.21 22.67 -1.82
N THR A 142 -2.10 22.99 -1.18
CA THR A 142 -1.35 22.08 -0.30
C THR A 142 -1.27 22.63 1.11
N PHE A 143 -1.26 21.80 2.13
CA PHE A 143 -1.14 22.26 3.52
C PHE A 143 -0.27 21.30 4.30
N TYR A 144 0.38 21.81 5.34
CA TYR A 144 1.18 20.99 6.25
C TYR A 144 0.31 20.47 7.37
N VAL A 145 0.44 19.18 7.68
CA VAL A 145 -0.17 18.54 8.83
C VAL A 145 0.94 17.90 9.64
N ASN A 146 1.09 18.31 10.90
CA ASN A 146 2.11 17.78 11.79
C ASN A 146 1.92 16.27 11.94
N LYS A 147 3.02 15.52 11.81
CA LYS A 147 3.02 14.08 12.07
C LYS A 147 2.76 13.82 13.55
N ARG A 148 2.25 12.64 13.87
CA ARG A 148 2.04 12.22 15.27
C ARG A 148 3.32 12.29 16.11
N THR A 149 4.48 12.04 15.50
CA THR A 149 5.79 12.12 16.14
C THR A 149 6.28 13.54 16.40
N GLU A 150 5.70 14.53 15.73
CA GLU A 150 6.05 15.96 15.85
C GLU A 150 5.10 16.70 16.82
N GLN A 151 4.08 16.01 17.34
CA GLN A 151 3.10 16.54 18.29
C GLN A 151 3.45 16.22 19.77
N LEU A 152 4.63 15.65 20.02
CA LEU A 152 5.13 15.30 21.35
C LEU A 152 5.91 16.44 21.99
#